data_AF-A0A6J4H1V4-F1
#
_entry.id   AF-A0A6J4H1V4-F1
#
_cell.length_a   1.000
_cell.length_b   1.000
_cell.length_c   1.000
_cell.angle_alpha   90.00
_cell.angle_beta   90.00
_cell.angle_gamma   90.00
#
_symmetry.space_group_name_H-M   'P 1'
#
loop_
_entity.id
_entity.type
_entity.pdbx_description
1 polymer ?
#
loop_
_entity_poly.entity_id
_entity_poly.type
_entity_poly.pdbx_seq_one_letter_code
_entity_poly.pdbx_strand_id
1 'polypeptide(L)'
;MSLLNSQAVPPGRIINEALSNAFKYAFPDGRPGTVCLSLRRPAARTCQLTIADNGVGLPANYDPSRSRSRGMTLLHGFSGQLGGELVITSPPGLSISLVFEAEQLNPVLAPVAQAG
;
A
#
# COMPACT_ATOMS: atom_id res chain seq x y z
N MET A 1 -7.15 -18.26 16.93
CA MET A 1 -7.92 -17.99 15.70
C MET A 1 -6.95 -17.88 14.54
N SER A 2 -6.90 -18.93 13.71
CA SER A 2 -6.13 -18.99 12.47
C SER A 2 -7.01 -18.42 11.34
N LEU A 3 -6.43 -17.58 10.48
CA LEU A 3 -6.70 -17.44 9.03
C LEU A 3 -6.06 -16.15 8.50
N LEU A 4 -4.74 -16.08 8.48
CA LEU A 4 -3.96 -15.36 7.47
C LEU A 4 -2.62 -16.12 7.34
N ASN A 5 -2.71 -17.41 6.99
CA ASN A 5 -1.55 -18.19 6.62
C ASN A 5 -0.92 -17.52 5.40
N SER A 6 0.31 -17.06 5.60
CA SER A 6 1.45 -17.11 4.67
C SER A 6 1.06 -17.44 3.24
N GLN A 7 1.18 -16.50 2.29
CA GLN A 7 1.52 -16.69 0.86
C GLN A 7 1.29 -15.43 0.00
N ALA A 8 0.73 -14.34 0.54
CA ALA A 8 0.68 -13.05 -0.14
C ALA A 8 1.14 -11.92 0.76
N VAL A 9 2.42 -11.53 0.68
CA VAL A 9 2.73 -10.10 0.86
C VAL A 9 3.85 -9.71 -0.08
N PRO A 10 3.53 -8.97 -1.16
CA PRO A 10 4.03 -7.58 -1.17
C PRO A 10 2.95 -6.46 -1.26
N PRO A 11 1.92 -6.45 -2.12
CA PRO A 11 0.95 -5.33 -2.20
C PRO A 11 -0.32 -5.43 -1.33
N GLY A 12 -0.88 -6.64 -1.15
CA GLY A 12 -2.23 -6.81 -0.59
C GLY A 12 -2.42 -6.28 0.83
N ARG A 13 -1.39 -6.42 1.68
CA ARG A 13 -1.43 -5.89 3.05
C ARG A 13 -1.35 -4.36 3.10
N ILE A 14 -0.57 -3.76 2.20
CA ILE A 14 -0.51 -2.29 2.03
C ILE A 14 -1.88 -1.76 1.63
N ILE A 15 -2.52 -2.44 0.67
CA ILE A 15 -3.88 -2.10 0.22
C ILE A 15 -4.85 -2.17 1.39
N ASN A 16 -4.89 -3.27 2.14
CA ASN A 16 -5.80 -3.43 3.27
C ASN A 16 -5.63 -2.35 4.33
N GLU A 17 -4.38 -2.00 4.66
CA GLU A 17 -4.09 -0.98 5.66
C GLU A 17 -4.51 0.42 5.19
N ALA A 18 -4.17 0.78 3.95
CA ALA A 18 -4.55 2.07 3.39
C ALA A 18 -6.07 2.22 3.27
N LEU A 19 -6.77 1.18 2.79
CA LEU A 19 -8.24 1.17 2.74
C LEU A 19 -8.85 1.28 4.14
N SER A 20 -8.33 0.53 5.11
CA SER A 20 -8.80 0.58 6.50
C SER A 20 -8.63 1.98 7.10
N ASN A 21 -7.51 2.65 6.82
CA ASN A 21 -7.27 4.01 7.29
C ASN A 21 -8.17 5.01 6.60
N ALA A 22 -8.43 4.87 5.29
CA ALA A 22 -9.38 5.72 4.58
C ALA A 22 -10.79 5.61 5.19
N PHE A 23 -11.30 4.39 5.42
CA PHE A 23 -12.64 4.20 6.01
C PHE A 23 -12.76 4.74 7.44
N LYS A 24 -11.69 4.70 8.24
CA LYS A 24 -11.72 5.18 9.63
C LYS A 24 -11.54 6.69 9.74
N TYR A 25 -10.73 7.28 8.87
CA TYR A 25 -10.20 8.63 9.12
C TYR A 25 -10.43 9.61 7.95
N ALA A 26 -10.54 9.15 6.71
CA ALA A 26 -10.62 10.06 5.56
C ALA A 26 -11.99 10.74 5.44
N PHE A 27 -13.06 10.12 5.94
CA PHE A 27 -14.44 10.58 5.75
C PHE A 27 -15.21 10.68 7.08
N PRO A 28 -14.93 11.71 7.90
CA PRO A 28 -15.64 11.92 9.17
C PRO A 28 -17.13 12.20 8.95
N ASP A 29 -17.92 11.95 10.00
CA ASP A 29 -19.37 12.26 10.07
C ASP A 29 -20.21 11.66 8.93
N GLY A 30 -19.77 10.53 8.37
CA GLY A 30 -20.47 9.86 7.27
C GLY A 30 -20.41 10.60 5.94
N ARG A 31 -19.46 11.54 5.80
CA ARG A 31 -19.20 12.25 4.55
C ARG A 31 -19.02 11.24 3.39
N PRO A 32 -19.71 11.41 2.25
CA PRO A 32 -19.42 10.60 1.07
C PRO A 32 -18.03 10.93 0.52
N GLY A 33 -17.39 9.92 -0.05
CA GLY A 33 -16.06 10.07 -0.63
C GLY A 33 -15.66 8.87 -1.46
N THR A 34 -14.47 8.97 -2.03
CA THR A 34 -13.94 8.01 -3.00
C THR A 34 -12.55 7.60 -2.59
N VAL A 35 -12.31 6.30 -2.64
CA VAL A 35 -10.96 5.72 -2.57
C VAL A 35 -10.65 5.08 -3.91
N CYS A 36 -9.50 5.42 -4.48
CA CYS A 36 -9.00 4.94 -5.75
C CYS A 36 -7.79 4.04 -5.51
N LEU A 37 -7.84 2.83 -6.07
CA LEU A 37 -6.73 1.89 -6.13
C LEU A 37 -6.31 1.72 -7.60
N SER A 38 -5.04 1.94 -7.89
CA SER A 38 -4.49 1.80 -9.24
C SER A 38 -3.18 1.03 -9.19
N LEU A 39 -3.06 -0.02 -9.99
CA LEU A 39 -1.81 -0.71 -10.25
C LEU A 39 -1.48 -0.57 -11.74
N ARG A 40 -0.34 0.05 -12.05
CA ARG A 40 0.10 0.33 -13.42
C ARG A 40 1.50 -0.22 -13.66
N ARG A 41 1.83 -0.47 -14.92
CA ARG A 41 3.15 -0.89 -15.38
C ARG A 41 3.71 0.17 -16.34
N PRO A 42 4.29 1.29 -15.82
CA PRO A 42 4.74 2.39 -16.67
C PRO A 42 5.92 2.03 -17.59
N ALA A 43 6.69 0.99 -17.26
CA ALA A 43 7.76 0.46 -18.09
C ALA A 43 7.87 -1.06 -17.93
N ALA A 44 8.61 -1.73 -18.83
CA ALA A 44 8.70 -3.19 -18.89
C ALA A 44 9.04 -3.84 -17.53
N ARG A 45 9.91 -3.23 -16.71
CA ARG A 45 10.31 -3.77 -15.41
C ARG A 45 9.79 -2.96 -14.23
N THR A 46 8.89 -2.01 -14.42
CA THR A 46 8.46 -1.09 -13.36
C THR A 46 6.97 -1.26 -13.09
N CYS A 47 6.61 -1.41 -11.81
CA CYS A 47 5.26 -1.39 -11.30
C CYS A 47 5.04 -0.14 -10.45
N GLN A 48 3.85 0.44 -10.53
CA GLN A 48 3.41 1.54 -9.70
C GLN A 48 2.06 1.20 -9.06
N LEU A 49 2.05 1.10 -7.73
CA LEU A 49 0.86 0.98 -6.92
C LEU A 49 0.50 2.36 -6.36
N THR A 50 -0.73 2.80 -6.58
CA THR A 50 -1.26 4.05 -6.02
C THR A 50 -2.57 3.78 -5.31
N ILE A 51 -2.67 4.30 -4.08
CA ILE A 51 -3.89 4.28 -3.27
C ILE A 51 -4.13 5.71 -2.84
N ALA A 52 -5.28 6.27 -3.24
CA ALA A 52 -5.62 7.66 -2.93
C ALA A 52 -7.06 7.81 -2.49
N ASP A 53 -7.31 8.68 -1.53
CA ASP A 53 -8.64 9.13 -1.14
C ASP A 53 -8.80 10.64 -1.35
N ASN A 54 -10.06 11.09 -1.43
CA ASN A 54 -10.41 12.51 -1.49
C ASN A 54 -10.99 13.03 -0.16
N GLY A 55 -10.49 12.49 0.96
CA GLY A 55 -11.00 12.74 2.29
C GLY A 55 -10.69 14.10 2.89
N VAL A 56 -10.23 14.08 4.14
CA VAL A 56 -9.73 15.26 4.89
C VAL A 56 -8.21 15.32 4.97
N GLY A 57 -7.53 14.26 4.52
CA GLY A 57 -6.08 14.14 4.58
C GLY A 57 -5.55 13.86 5.99
N LEU A 58 -4.24 13.99 6.14
CA LEU A 58 -3.54 13.85 7.41
C LEU A 58 -3.61 15.16 8.23
N PRO A 59 -3.61 15.08 9.57
CA PRO A 59 -3.54 16.26 10.42
C PRO A 59 -2.31 17.13 10.11
N ALA A 60 -2.44 18.46 10.26
CA ALA A 60 -1.38 19.41 9.90
C ALA A 60 -0.03 19.19 10.62
N ASN A 61 -0.07 18.59 11.82
CA ASN A 61 1.10 18.25 12.62
C ASN A 61 1.56 16.79 12.45
N TYR A 62 0.97 16.05 11.52
CA TYR A 62 1.32 14.66 11.27
C TYR A 62 2.41 14.57 10.20
N ASP A 63 3.57 14.05 10.59
CA ASP A 63 4.66 13.75 9.66
C ASP A 63 4.65 12.25 9.30
N PRO A 64 4.25 11.88 8.08
CA PRO A 64 4.23 10.48 7.64
C PRO A 64 5.64 9.86 7.57
N SER A 65 6.70 10.65 7.42
CA SER A 65 8.08 10.13 7.40
C SER A 65 8.55 9.70 8.80
N ARG A 66 7.98 10.30 9.85
CA ARG A 66 8.33 10.04 11.26
C ARG A 66 7.29 9.20 12.01
N SER A 67 6.16 8.92 11.38
CA SER A 67 5.08 8.15 12.00
C SER A 67 5.51 6.71 12.28
N ARG A 68 5.33 6.29 13.53
CA ARG A 68 5.52 4.91 13.99
C ARG A 68 4.21 4.11 13.98
N SER A 69 3.20 4.59 13.28
CA SER A 69 1.97 3.82 13.10
C SER A 69 2.29 2.52 12.37
N ARG A 70 1.56 1.45 12.71
CA ARG A 70 1.77 0.12 12.11
C ARG A 70 1.72 0.17 10.58
N GLY A 71 0.76 0.91 10.02
CA GLY A 71 0.64 1.03 8.58
C GLY A 71 1.79 1.77 7.90
N MET A 72 2.31 2.82 8.53
CA MET A 72 3.44 3.56 7.98
C MET A 72 4.75 2.78 8.07
N THR A 73 4.98 2.08 9.19
CA THR A 73 6.11 1.15 9.32
C THR A 73 6.07 0.04 8.27
N LEU A 74 4.87 -0.48 7.96
CA LEU A 74 4.69 -1.47 6.90
C LEU A 74 5.04 -0.88 5.52
N LEU A 75 4.53 0.30 5.19
CA LEU A 75 4.80 0.98 3.92
C LEU A 75 6.30 1.20 3.70
N HIS A 76 6.98 1.80 4.69
CA HIS A 76 8.42 2.03 4.64
C HIS A 76 9.21 0.73 4.54
N GLY A 77 8.85 -0.28 5.34
CA GLY A 77 9.49 -1.59 5.32
C GLY A 77 9.32 -2.33 3.99
N PHE A 78 8.16 -2.21 3.33
CA PHE A 78 7.93 -2.79 2.01
C PHE A 78 8.67 -2.04 0.90
N SER A 79 8.67 -0.71 0.95
CA SER A 79 9.48 0.11 0.04
C SER A 79 10.93 -0.32 0.10
N GLY A 80 11.49 -0.49 1.31
CA GLY A 80 12.86 -0.96 1.49
C GLY A 80 13.10 -2.38 0.97
N GLN A 81 12.20 -3.33 1.23
CA GLN A 81 12.31 -4.71 0.75
C GLN A 81 12.26 -4.82 -0.78
N LEU A 82 11.46 -3.97 -1.43
CA LEU A 82 11.36 -3.89 -2.88
C LEU A 82 12.41 -2.93 -3.49
N GLY A 83 13.28 -2.31 -2.70
CA GLY A 83 14.14 -1.23 -3.22
C GLY A 83 13.36 -0.14 -3.98
N GLY A 84 12.08 0.04 -3.62
CA GLY A 84 11.14 0.90 -4.32
C GLY A 84 11.11 2.32 -3.76
N GLU A 85 10.53 3.22 -4.54
CA GLU A 85 10.31 4.62 -4.18
C GLU A 85 8.89 4.81 -3.63
N LEU A 86 8.79 5.27 -2.39
CA LEU A 86 7.53 5.58 -1.71
C LEU A 86 7.33 7.10 -1.64
N VAL A 87 6.22 7.57 -2.20
CA VAL A 87 5.78 8.96 -2.12
C VAL A 87 4.43 9.01 -1.41
N ILE A 88 4.32 9.90 -0.43
CA ILE A 88 3.09 10.16 0.33
C ILE A 88 2.78 11.64 0.25
N THR A 89 1.59 11.99 -0.25
CA THR A 89 1.10 13.37 -0.34
C THR A 89 -0.27 13.47 0.32
N SER A 90 -0.60 14.64 0.85
CA SER A 90 -1.85 14.84 1.61
C SER A 90 -2.66 16.14 1.32
N PRO A 91 -3.12 16.45 0.08
CA PRO A 91 -4.06 17.58 -0.09
C PRO A 91 -5.26 17.28 -1.02
N PRO A 92 -6.53 17.52 -0.67
CA PRO A 92 -7.23 17.53 0.63
C PRO A 92 -7.57 16.12 1.15
N GLY A 93 -7.08 15.06 0.49
CA GLY A 93 -7.12 13.67 0.95
C GLY A 93 -5.71 13.09 1.04
N LEU A 94 -5.56 11.78 1.21
CA LEU A 94 -4.26 11.11 1.28
C LEU A 94 -3.98 10.36 -0.03
N SER A 95 -2.75 10.43 -0.54
CA SER A 95 -2.26 9.64 -1.66
C SER A 95 -0.94 8.95 -1.30
N ILE A 96 -0.89 7.65 -1.52
CA ILE A 96 0.26 6.78 -1.30
C ILE A 96 0.64 6.18 -2.66
N SER A 97 1.86 6.42 -3.12
CA SER A 97 2.39 5.89 -4.37
C SER A 97 3.68 5.13 -4.11
N LEU A 98 3.72 3.86 -4.50
CA LEU A 98 4.90 3.00 -4.42
C LEU A 98 5.30 2.55 -5.81
N VAL A 99 6.52 2.89 -6.23
CA VAL A 99 7.13 2.48 -7.50
C VAL A 99 8.23 1.47 -7.21
N PHE A 100 8.23 0.33 -7.90
CA PHE A 100 9.18 -0.77 -7.63
C PHE A 100 9.36 -1.65 -8.87
N GLU A 101 10.35 -2.55 -8.86
CA GLU A 101 10.58 -3.43 -10.00
C GLU A 101 9.63 -4.63 -10.02
N ALA A 102 9.05 -4.91 -11.19
CA ALA A 102 8.09 -6.00 -11.37
C ALA A 102 8.70 -7.40 -11.17
N GLU A 103 10.01 -7.56 -11.37
CA GLU A 103 10.71 -8.84 -11.16
C GLU A 103 10.81 -9.19 -9.67
N GLN A 104 10.71 -8.20 -8.78
CA GLN A 104 10.71 -8.42 -7.33
C GLN A 104 9.36 -8.95 -6.82
N LEU A 105 8.37 -9.15 -7.70
CA LEU A 105 7.05 -9.72 -7.37
C LEU A 105 6.96 -11.25 -7.46
N ASN A 106 8.01 -12.04 -7.81
CA ASN A 106 7.83 -13.50 -7.98
C ASN A 106 9.04 -14.39 -7.57
N PRO A 107 8.87 -15.66 -7.11
CA PRO A 107 7.63 -16.39 -6.82
C PRO A 107 7.55 -17.10 -5.44
N VAL A 108 6.38 -16.98 -4.79
CA VAL A 108 5.82 -18.07 -3.94
C VAL A 108 5.11 -19.14 -4.82
N LEU A 109 4.95 -18.87 -6.11
CA LEU A 109 4.38 -19.77 -7.12
C LEU A 109 5.47 -20.52 -7.90
N ALA A 110 6.44 -21.15 -7.22
CA ALA A 110 7.14 -22.25 -7.87
C ALA A 110 6.10 -23.35 -8.14
N PRO A 111 6.10 -24.01 -9.31
CA PRO A 111 5.31 -25.22 -9.48
C PRO A 111 5.71 -26.16 -8.34
N VAL A 112 4.73 -26.69 -7.61
CA VAL A 112 4.97 -27.88 -6.80
C VAL A 112 5.43 -28.93 -7.81
N ALA A 113 6.74 -29.09 -7.93
CA ALA A 113 7.33 -30.13 -8.74
C ALA A 113 6.68 -31.43 -8.25
N GLN A 114 6.04 -32.13 -9.18
CA GLN A 114 5.41 -33.41 -8.92
C GLN A 114 6.44 -34.32 -8.27
N ALA A 115 6.25 -34.64 -6.99
CA ALA A 115 6.88 -35.80 -6.39
C ALA A 115 6.15 -37.02 -6.97
N GLY A 116 6.95 -37.90 -7.60
CA GLY A 116 6.51 -39.12 -8.26
C GLY A 116 5.97 -40.19 -7.32
#